data_AF-A0A368YUU3-F1
#
_entry.id   AF-A0A368YUU3-F1
#
_cell.length_a   1.000
_cell.length_b   1.000
_cell.length_c   1.000
_cell.angle_alpha   90.00
_cell.angle_beta   90.00
_cell.angle_gamma   90.00
#
_symmetry.space_group_name_H-M   'P 1'
#
loop_
_entity.id
_entity.type
_entity.pdbx_description
1 polymer ?
#
loop_
_entity_poly.entity_id
_entity_poly.type
_entity_poly.pdbx_seq_one_letter_code
_entity_poly.pdbx_strand_id
1 'polypeptide(L)'
;MKGFKKLQKIGKALVTLAALGGSKNLESVDACITRLRLEVVDNAVIDEKELRKLGASGIMKSGNSVQVVFGPGSDALKDKIKSLM
;
A
#
# COMPACT_ATOMS: atom_id res chain seq x y z
N MET A 1 -19.54 2.90 -17.83
CA MET A 1 -18.54 3.66 -17.03
C MET A 1 -18.06 2.98 -15.73
N LYS A 2 -18.65 1.86 -15.24
CA LYS A 2 -18.20 1.20 -13.99
C LYS A 2 -16.84 0.47 -14.09
N GLY A 3 -16.44 0.01 -15.27
CA GLY A 3 -15.21 -0.77 -15.49
C GLY A 3 -13.91 0.02 -15.29
N PHE A 4 -13.86 1.28 -15.72
CA PHE A 4 -12.65 2.11 -15.69
C PHE A 4 -12.17 2.41 -14.25
N LYS A 5 -13.09 2.77 -13.34
CA LYS A 5 -12.76 2.99 -11.92
C LYS A 5 -12.29 1.70 -11.22
N LYS A 6 -12.74 0.52 -11.67
CA LYS A 6 -12.28 -0.77 -11.13
C LYS A 6 -10.83 -1.05 -11.53
N LEU A 7 -10.51 -0.87 -12.82
CA LEU A 7 -9.15 -1.03 -13.35
C LEU A 7 -8.16 -0.06 -12.67
N GLN A 8 -8.54 1.20 -12.51
CA GLN A 8 -7.70 2.20 -11.82
C GLN A 8 -7.40 1.81 -10.36
N LYS A 9 -8.38 1.26 -9.63
CA LYS A 9 -8.20 0.80 -8.25
C LYS A 9 -7.29 -0.44 -8.15
N ILE A 10 -7.39 -1.37 -9.10
CA ILE A 10 -6.51 -2.54 -9.17
C ILE A 10 -5.09 -2.10 -9.51
N GLY A 11 -4.94 -1.18 -10.47
CA GLY A 11 -3.65 -0.60 -10.83
C GLY A 11 -2.96 0.06 -9.65
N LYS A 12 -3.68 0.88 -8.87
CA LYS A 12 -3.12 1.49 -7.65
C LYS A 12 -2.64 0.43 -6.65
N ALA A 13 -3.41 -0.63 -6.42
CA ALA A 13 -3.03 -1.71 -5.51
C ALA A 13 -1.77 -2.48 -5.97
N LEU A 14 -1.68 -2.80 -7.27
CA LEU A 14 -0.52 -3.46 -7.86
C LEU A 14 0.75 -2.60 -7.73
N VAL A 15 0.66 -1.31 -8.06
CA VAL A 15 1.82 -0.41 -7.97
C VAL A 15 2.20 -0.16 -6.50
N THR A 16 1.23 -0.03 -5.59
CA THR A 16 1.52 0.04 -4.14
C THR A 16 2.23 -1.22 -3.66
N LEU A 17 1.78 -2.41 -4.05
CA LEU A 17 2.42 -3.67 -3.68
C LEU A 17 3.85 -3.74 -4.21
N ALA A 18 4.08 -3.36 -5.47
CA ALA A 18 5.42 -3.31 -6.06
C ALA A 18 6.34 -2.31 -5.35
N ALA A 19 5.84 -1.11 -5.03
CA ALA A 19 6.58 -0.08 -4.30
C ALA A 19 6.92 -0.51 -2.86
N LEU A 20 6.18 -1.46 -2.29
CA LEU A 20 6.48 -2.06 -0.99
C LEU A 20 7.48 -3.22 -1.06
N GLY A 21 8.05 -3.53 -2.23
CA GLY A 21 8.97 -4.66 -2.42
C GLY A 21 8.29 -5.95 -2.88
N GLY A 22 7.00 -5.89 -3.23
CA GLY A 22 6.21 -7.04 -3.68
C GLY A 22 5.62 -7.88 -2.54
N SER A 23 4.85 -8.91 -2.88
CA SER A 23 4.15 -9.76 -1.89
C SER A 23 5.10 -10.48 -0.94
N LYS A 24 6.29 -10.85 -1.42
CA LYS A 24 7.33 -11.51 -0.61
C LYS A 24 7.90 -10.61 0.49
N ASN A 25 7.77 -9.30 0.37
CA ASN A 25 8.25 -8.36 1.38
C ASN A 25 7.18 -7.98 2.42
N LEU A 26 5.93 -8.43 2.26
CA LEU A 26 4.83 -8.12 3.17
C LEU A 26 4.52 -9.31 4.07
N GLU A 27 4.72 -9.15 5.38
CA GLU A 27 4.30 -10.13 6.38
C GLU A 27 2.84 -9.93 6.79
N SER A 28 2.42 -8.67 6.95
CA SER A 28 1.03 -8.36 7.22
C SER A 28 0.61 -7.02 6.60
N VAL A 29 -0.67 -6.93 6.27
CA VAL A 29 -1.29 -5.73 5.73
C VAL A 29 -2.58 -5.48 6.50
N ASP A 30 -2.66 -4.33 7.15
CA ASP A 30 -3.86 -3.86 7.82
C ASP A 30 -4.12 -2.39 7.51
N ALA A 31 -5.29 -1.87 7.88
CA ALA A 31 -5.62 -0.48 7.66
C ALA A 31 -6.54 0.07 8.73
N CYS A 32 -6.34 1.35 9.04
CA CYS A 32 -7.39 2.17 9.63
C CYS A 32 -8.14 2.92 8.51
N ILE A 33 -8.91 3.94 8.87
CA ILE A 33 -9.65 4.79 7.93
C ILE A 33 -8.70 5.48 6.93
N THR A 34 -7.57 6.01 7.42
CA THR A 34 -6.68 6.90 6.66
C THR A 34 -5.27 6.36 6.41
N ARG A 35 -4.90 5.23 7.04
CA ARG A 35 -3.54 4.68 6.99
C ARG A 35 -3.57 3.20 6.70
N LEU A 36 -2.68 2.77 5.80
CA LEU A 36 -2.20 1.40 5.74
C LEU A 36 -1.16 1.18 6.85
N ARG A 37 -1.24 0.05 7.53
CA ARG A 37 -0.28 -0.45 8.50
C ARG A 37 0.27 -1.75 7.94
N LEU A 38 1.58 -1.85 7.86
CA LEU A 38 2.27 -2.93 7.18
C LEU A 38 3.36 -3.44 8.12
N GLU A 39 3.50 -4.75 8.21
CA GLU A 39 4.75 -5.37 8.67
C GLU A 39 5.46 -5.92 7.45
N VAL A 40 6.73 -5.57 7.31
CA VAL A 40 7.55 -5.91 6.14
C VAL A 40 8.78 -6.70 6.54
N VAL A 41 9.32 -7.49 5.61
CA VAL A 41 10.57 -8.22 5.86
C VAL A 41 11.76 -7.25 5.84
N ASP A 42 11.80 -6.37 4.84
CA ASP A 42 12.85 -5.36 4.64
C ASP A 42 12.25 -4.00 4.28
N ASN A 43 12.47 -2.99 5.13
CA ASN A 43 11.98 -1.64 4.90
C ASN A 43 12.88 -0.80 3.95
N ALA A 44 14.08 -1.28 3.65
CA ALA A 44 15.05 -0.60 2.78
C ALA A 44 14.68 -0.68 1.30
N VAL A 45 13.98 -1.74 0.89
CA VAL A 45 13.52 -1.93 -0.50
C VAL A 45 12.26 -1.14 -0.85
N ILE A 46 11.69 -0.40 0.12
CA ILE A 46 10.46 0.37 -0.08
C ILE A 46 10.73 1.65 -0.88
N ASP A 47 10.04 1.80 -2.01
CA ASP A 47 10.06 3.01 -2.83
C ASP A 47 9.08 4.07 -2.30
N GLU A 48 9.58 4.92 -1.41
CA GLU A 48 8.81 6.02 -0.84
C GLU A 48 8.39 7.07 -1.87
N LYS A 49 9.19 7.26 -2.93
CA LYS A 49 8.87 8.25 -3.97
C LYS A 49 7.66 7.79 -4.75
N GLU A 50 7.59 6.51 -5.10
CA GLU A 50 6.45 5.95 -5.81
C GLU A 50 5.19 5.93 -4.94
N LEU A 51 5.29 5.59 -3.66
CA LEU A 51 4.18 5.68 -2.72
C LEU A 51 3.60 7.11 -2.64
N ARG A 52 4.46 8.13 -2.61
CA ARG A 52 4.03 9.55 -2.64
C ARG A 52 3.34 9.91 -3.96
N LYS A 53 3.83 9.45 -5.11
CA LYS A 53 3.15 9.66 -6.41
C LYS A 53 1.77 9.00 -6.48
N LEU A 54 1.60 7.86 -5.81
CA LEU A 54 0.30 7.19 -5.66
C LEU A 54 -0.66 7.93 -4.71
N GLY A 55 -0.23 9.03 -4.10
CA GLY A 55 -1.01 9.90 -3.24
C GLY A 55 -0.81 9.62 -1.74
N ALA A 56 0.31 9.02 -1.34
CA ALA A 56 0.65 8.95 0.08
C ALA A 56 1.03 10.36 0.59
N SER A 57 0.31 10.84 1.61
CA SER A 57 0.61 12.12 2.27
C SER A 57 1.67 11.99 3.36
N GLY A 58 1.92 10.77 3.84
CA GLY A 58 2.93 10.48 4.85
C GLY A 58 3.34 9.02 4.82
N ILE A 59 4.62 8.77 5.13
CA ILE A 59 5.22 7.45 5.26
C ILE A 59 6.03 7.44 6.56
N MET A 60 5.80 6.47 7.42
CA MET A 60 6.48 6.32 8.71
C MET A 60 7.06 4.92 8.78
N LYS A 61 8.35 4.80 9.11
CA LYS A 61 9.06 3.53 9.26
C LYS A 61 9.60 3.43 10.68
N SER A 62 9.38 2.28 11.33
CA SER A 62 9.89 1.97 12.65
C SER A 62 10.31 0.50 12.69
N GLY A 63 11.58 0.24 12.38
CA GLY A 63 12.03 -1.12 12.08
C GLY A 63 11.27 -1.68 10.88
N ASN A 64 10.66 -2.85 11.06
CA ASN A 64 9.87 -3.53 10.04
C ASN A 64 8.40 -3.09 9.99
N SER A 65 7.98 -2.22 10.93
CA SER A 65 6.65 -1.64 10.91
C SER A 65 6.62 -0.40 10.02
N VAL A 66 5.74 -0.38 9.03
CA VAL A 66 5.58 0.70 8.06
C VAL A 66 4.15 1.19 8.03
N GLN A 67 3.95 2.50 8.10
CA GLN A 67 2.65 3.13 7.96
C GLN A 67 2.64 4.07 6.75
N VAL A 68 1.62 3.95 5.91
CA VAL A 68 1.43 4.80 4.73
C VAL A 68 0.07 5.46 4.79
N VAL A 69 0.05 6.79 4.79
CA VAL A 69 -1.18 7.59 4.86
C VAL A 69 -1.70 7.86 3.46
N PHE A 70 -2.73 7.13 3.03
CA PHE A 70 -3.40 7.34 1.73
C PHE A 70 -4.73 8.10 1.84
N GLY A 71 -5.16 8.43 3.06
CA GLY A 71 -6.44 9.08 3.31
C GLY A 71 -7.62 8.11 3.23
N PRO A 72 -8.86 8.62 3.18
CA PRO A 72 -10.06 7.80 3.16
C PRO A 72 -10.02 6.76 2.03
N GLY A 73 -10.18 5.49 2.38
CA GLY A 73 -10.11 4.37 1.43
C GLY A 73 -8.85 3.51 1.54
N SER A 74 -7.99 3.74 2.55
CA SER A 74 -6.91 2.81 2.90
C SER A 74 -7.41 1.39 3.15
N ASP A 75 -8.57 1.22 3.78
CA ASP A 75 -9.18 -0.11 4.02
C ASP A 75 -9.50 -0.85 2.71
N ALA A 76 -10.13 -0.16 1.76
CA ALA A 76 -10.43 -0.71 0.44
C ALA A 76 -9.17 -0.96 -0.42
N LEU A 77 -8.05 -0.30 -0.12
CA LEU A 77 -6.75 -0.54 -0.74
C LEU A 77 -6.08 -1.78 -0.13
N LYS A 78 -6.12 -1.92 1.20
CA LYS A 78 -5.68 -3.12 1.93
C LYS A 78 -6.34 -4.38 1.39
N ASP A 79 -7.67 -4.39 1.26
CA ASP A 79 -8.39 -5.57 0.74
C ASP A 79 -7.95 -5.96 -0.67
N LYS A 80 -7.66 -4.96 -1.52
CA LYS A 80 -7.15 -5.22 -2.88
C LYS A 80 -5.73 -5.74 -2.88
N ILE A 81 -4.85 -5.17 -2.06
CA ILE A 81 -3.49 -5.67 -1.90
C ILE A 81 -3.53 -7.13 -1.43
N LYS A 82 -4.35 -7.44 -0.41
CA LYS A 82 -4.55 -8.82 0.06
C LYS A 82 -5.06 -9.77 -1.03
N SER A 83 -5.95 -9.31 -1.92
CA SER A 83 -6.43 -10.15 -3.04
C SER A 83 -5.40 -10.40 -4.14
N LEU A 84 -4.26 -9.69 -4.13
CA LEU A 84 -3.18 -9.77 -5.11
C LEU A 84 -1.94 -10.49 -4.58
N MET A 85 -1.91 -10.82 -3.28
CA MET A 85 -0.87 -11.59 -2.62
C MET A 85 -1.21 -13.08 -2.66
#